data_AF-A0A352L4E3-F1
#
_entry.id   AF-A0A352L4E3-F1
#
_cell.length_a   1.000
_cell.length_b   1.000
_cell.length_c   1.000
_cell.angle_alpha   90.00
_cell.angle_beta   90.00
_cell.angle_gamma   90.00
#
_symmetry.space_group_name_H-M   'P 1'
#
loop_
_entity.id
_entity.type
_entity.pdbx_description
1 polymer ?
#
loop_
_entity_poly.entity_id
_entity_poly.type
_entity_poly.pdbx_seq_one_letter_code
_entity_poly.pdbx_strand_id
1 'polypeptide(L)'
;MEDENGSLVVTDLQYPGADLAVASLKTQLLVSVPIIDFARAWQADDIETVRKMTSSDFNRLVWSNVRELPDNLDSIPQLLKQPVLTVQQSPQTAVVQLGSRNTTTVTLVRESGEWVIDEISCTMKNRTVLHVRKSLREDIAARFLGRPTDSVRQAALQGSEADAETGGVVHAVGQAPAPRPRGNLSLPSGSSASPRTKAGPADRTALDLTEEPAPPKPT
;
A
#
# COMPACT_ATOMS: atom_id res chain seq x y z
N MET A 1 -5.74 31.16 -11.49
CA MET A 1 -6.58 31.58 -12.62
C MET A 1 -5.67 31.56 -13.83
N GLU A 2 -6.00 30.71 -14.78
CA GLU A 2 -5.26 30.57 -16.04
C GLU A 2 -6.17 31.09 -17.15
N ASP A 3 -5.61 31.87 -18.07
CA ASP A 3 -6.31 32.33 -19.27
C ASP A 3 -5.98 31.36 -20.39
N GLU A 4 -6.95 30.53 -20.77
CA GLU A 4 -6.88 29.71 -21.97
C GLU A 4 -7.91 30.24 -22.96
N ASN A 5 -7.44 30.74 -24.11
CA ASN A 5 -8.28 31.21 -25.22
C ASN A 5 -9.33 32.29 -24.84
N GLY A 6 -8.99 33.21 -23.92
CA GLY A 6 -9.90 34.28 -23.49
C GLY A 6 -10.99 33.81 -22.52
N SER A 7 -10.89 32.57 -22.02
CA SER A 7 -11.74 32.04 -20.96
C SER A 7 -10.93 31.92 -19.68
N LEU A 8 -11.42 32.56 -18.62
CA LEU A 8 -10.79 32.58 -17.31
C LEU A 8 -11.13 31.26 -16.59
N VAL A 9 -10.17 30.33 -16.53
CA VAL A 9 -10.36 29.00 -15.92
C VAL A 9 -9.88 29.02 -14.46
N VAL A 10 -10.74 28.51 -13.57
CA VAL A 10 -10.42 28.35 -12.14
C VAL A 10 -9.99 26.90 -11.89
N THR A 11 -8.67 26.69 -11.78
CA THR A 11 -8.05 25.36 -11.60
C THR A 11 -8.21 24.82 -10.18
N ASP A 12 -8.25 25.70 -9.18
CA ASP A 12 -8.41 25.34 -7.77
C ASP A 12 -8.98 26.52 -6.97
N LEU A 13 -9.76 26.20 -5.94
CA LEU A 13 -10.31 27.17 -5.00
C LEU A 13 -9.59 27.00 -3.66
N GLN A 14 -8.87 28.05 -3.28
CA GLN A 14 -8.14 28.13 -2.02
C GLN A 14 -8.93 28.93 -0.99
N TYR A 15 -9.01 28.42 0.25
CA TYR A 15 -9.74 29.04 1.34
C TYR A 15 -9.01 28.87 2.67
N PRO A 16 -9.23 29.75 3.67
CA PRO A 16 -8.67 29.56 5.00
C PRO A 16 -9.31 28.34 5.68
N GLY A 17 -8.49 27.38 6.08
CA GLY A 17 -8.86 26.21 6.86
C GLY A 17 -9.13 26.55 8.33
N ALA A 18 -9.56 25.54 9.09
CA ALA A 18 -9.88 25.68 10.51
C ALA A 18 -8.67 26.10 11.38
N ASP A 19 -7.46 25.80 10.91
CA ASP A 19 -6.16 26.15 11.50
C ASP A 19 -5.52 27.39 10.86
N LEU A 20 -6.28 28.14 10.03
CA LEU A 20 -5.80 29.27 9.23
C LEU A 20 -4.80 28.89 8.13
N ALA A 21 -4.53 27.60 7.89
CA ALA A 21 -3.76 27.16 6.73
C ALA A 21 -4.60 27.31 5.45
N VAL A 22 -3.95 27.56 4.31
CA VAL A 22 -4.65 27.62 3.03
C VAL A 22 -5.00 26.19 2.60
N ALA A 23 -6.30 25.88 2.56
CA ALA A 23 -6.83 24.61 2.10
C ALA A 23 -7.18 24.67 0.61
N SER A 24 -6.90 23.60 -0.12
CA SER A 24 -7.24 23.42 -1.53
C SER A 24 -8.50 22.56 -1.64
N LEU A 25 -9.56 23.10 -2.25
CA LEU A 25 -10.79 22.36 -2.50
C LEU A 25 -10.53 21.17 -3.44
N LYS A 26 -9.70 21.36 -4.47
CA LYS A 26 -9.32 20.29 -5.39
C LYS A 26 -8.68 19.13 -4.64
N THR A 27 -7.70 19.42 -3.78
CA THR A 27 -7.04 18.39 -2.95
C THR A 27 -8.04 17.67 -2.06
N GLN A 28 -8.91 18.39 -1.37
CA GLN A 28 -9.91 17.79 -0.48
C GLN A 28 -10.89 16.87 -1.24
N LEU A 29 -11.37 17.28 -2.41
CA LEU A 29 -12.23 16.43 -3.24
C LEU A 29 -11.49 15.18 -3.73
N LEU A 30 -10.26 15.36 -4.18
CA LEU A 30 -9.44 14.28 -4.74
C LEU A 30 -9.17 13.15 -3.72
N VAL A 31 -9.02 13.48 -2.43
CA VAL A 31 -8.83 12.46 -1.37
C VAL A 31 -10.14 11.95 -0.76
N SER A 32 -11.24 12.70 -0.88
CA SER A 32 -12.54 12.30 -0.30
C SER A 32 -13.34 11.35 -1.18
N VAL A 33 -13.22 11.46 -2.50
CA VAL A 33 -13.86 10.55 -3.46
C VAL A 33 -13.56 9.07 -3.15
N PRO A 34 -12.28 8.63 -3.06
CA PRO A 34 -11.98 7.22 -2.77
C PRO A 34 -12.51 6.76 -1.40
N ILE A 35 -12.59 7.66 -0.42
CA ILE A 35 -13.16 7.35 0.91
C ILE A 35 -14.66 7.08 0.80
N ILE A 36 -15.39 7.94 0.09
CA ILE A 36 -16.84 7.83 -0.08
C ILE A 36 -17.20 6.58 -0.89
N ASP A 37 -16.46 6.33 -1.97
CA ASP A 37 -16.70 5.17 -2.84
C ASP A 37 -16.36 3.86 -2.12
N PHE A 38 -15.31 3.83 -1.29
CA PHE A 38 -15.03 2.68 -0.42
C PHE A 38 -16.16 2.44 0.58
N ALA A 39 -16.67 3.50 1.21
CA ALA A 39 -17.80 3.38 2.14
C ALA A 39 -19.07 2.87 1.44
N ARG A 40 -19.29 3.23 0.17
CA ARG A 40 -20.41 2.70 -0.63
C ARG A 40 -20.21 1.23 -0.98
N ALA A 41 -19.01 0.85 -1.44
CA ALA A 41 -18.68 -0.54 -1.74
C ALA A 41 -18.83 -1.43 -0.51
N TRP A 42 -18.38 -0.96 0.65
CA TRP A 42 -18.56 -1.66 1.92
C TRP A 42 -20.05 -1.84 2.26
N GLN A 43 -20.89 -0.79 2.14
CA GLN A 43 -22.33 -0.92 2.40
C GLN A 43 -23.08 -1.82 1.42
N ALA A 44 -22.54 -2.01 0.23
CA ALA A 44 -23.12 -2.87 -0.79
C ALA A 44 -22.62 -4.32 -0.70
N ASP A 45 -21.83 -4.66 0.32
CA ASP A 45 -21.13 -5.94 0.46
C ASP A 45 -20.26 -6.33 -0.75
N ASP A 46 -19.78 -5.32 -1.49
CA ASP A 46 -18.93 -5.51 -2.66
C ASP A 46 -17.46 -5.59 -2.26
N ILE A 47 -17.06 -6.78 -1.78
CA ILE A 47 -15.69 -7.05 -1.36
C ILE A 47 -14.66 -6.89 -2.49
N GLU A 48 -15.05 -7.11 -3.75
CA GLU A 48 -14.14 -6.97 -4.87
C GLU A 48 -13.76 -5.52 -5.10
N THR A 49 -14.73 -4.61 -5.01
CA THR A 49 -14.47 -3.17 -5.09
C THR A 49 -13.70 -2.67 -3.86
N VAL A 50 -14.05 -3.13 -2.65
CA VAL A 50 -13.29 -2.83 -1.42
C VAL A 50 -11.81 -3.21 -1.56
N ARG A 51 -11.51 -4.38 -2.14
CA ARG A 51 -10.14 -4.83 -2.41
C ARG A 51 -9.39 -3.91 -3.37
N LYS A 52 -10.03 -3.51 -4.48
CA LYS A 52 -9.40 -2.62 -5.47
C LYS A 52 -9.09 -1.23 -4.91
N MET A 53 -9.85 -0.79 -3.92
CA MET A 53 -9.73 0.54 -3.32
C MET A 53 -8.83 0.59 -2.08
N THR A 54 -8.21 -0.53 -1.71
CA THR A 54 -7.32 -0.63 -0.55
C THR A 54 -5.89 -0.92 -0.96
N SER A 55 -4.95 -0.52 -0.10
CA SER A 55 -3.53 -0.74 -0.34
C SER A 55 -3.20 -2.22 -0.48
N SER A 56 -2.13 -2.52 -1.22
CA SER A 56 -1.58 -3.87 -1.34
C SER A 56 -1.33 -4.54 0.01
N ASP A 57 -0.86 -3.78 1.00
CA ASP A 57 -0.61 -4.26 2.36
C ASP A 57 -1.89 -4.58 3.13
N PHE A 58 -2.91 -3.72 3.06
CA PHE A 58 -4.20 -4.00 3.68
C PHE A 58 -4.85 -5.23 3.03
N ASN A 59 -4.81 -5.32 1.70
CA ASN A 59 -5.27 -6.50 0.96
C ASN A 59 -4.61 -7.79 1.43
N ARG A 60 -3.28 -7.82 1.50
CA ARG A 60 -2.52 -9.00 1.91
C ARG A 60 -2.81 -9.44 3.35
N LEU A 61 -3.04 -8.50 4.25
CA LEU A 61 -3.23 -8.81 5.68
C LEU A 61 -4.66 -9.21 6.01
N VAL A 62 -5.63 -8.63 5.30
CA VAL A 62 -7.04 -8.78 5.64
C VAL A 62 -7.80 -9.40 4.47
N TRP A 63 -7.91 -8.70 3.36
CA TRP A 63 -8.88 -9.04 2.31
C TRP A 63 -8.58 -10.33 1.57
N SER A 64 -7.33 -10.79 1.52
CA SER A 64 -6.97 -12.09 0.94
C SER A 64 -7.47 -13.29 1.75
N ASN A 65 -7.78 -13.08 3.04
CA ASN A 65 -8.15 -14.13 3.98
C ASN A 65 -9.67 -14.21 4.23
N VAL A 66 -10.45 -13.26 3.71
CA VAL A 66 -11.90 -13.19 3.89
C VAL A 66 -12.62 -13.21 2.55
N ARG A 67 -13.80 -13.83 2.50
CA ARG A 67 -14.65 -13.87 1.29
C ARG A 67 -15.81 -12.88 1.35
N GLU A 68 -16.17 -12.44 2.54
CA GLU A 68 -17.29 -11.56 2.84
C GLU A 68 -16.79 -10.49 3.83
N LEU A 69 -17.45 -9.32 3.82
CA LEU A 69 -17.17 -8.27 4.80
C LEU A 69 -17.74 -8.69 6.17
N PRO A 70 -17.07 -8.34 7.27
CA PRO A 70 -17.54 -8.76 8.59
C PRO A 70 -18.52 -7.76 9.21
N ASP A 71 -19.63 -8.31 9.70
CA ASP A 71 -20.79 -7.57 10.27
C ASP A 71 -20.44 -6.74 11.52
N ASN A 72 -19.36 -7.08 12.23
CA ASN A 72 -18.97 -6.38 13.46
C ASN A 72 -18.49 -4.94 13.21
N LEU A 73 -18.40 -4.51 11.95
CA LEU A 73 -17.89 -3.20 11.53
C LEU A 73 -18.88 -2.41 10.65
N ASP A 74 -20.17 -2.72 10.69
CA ASP A 74 -21.23 -2.05 9.90
C ASP A 74 -21.35 -0.55 10.11
N SER A 75 -20.82 -0.03 11.22
CA SER A 75 -20.80 1.41 11.50
C SER A 75 -19.72 2.17 10.71
N ILE A 76 -18.67 1.49 10.23
CA ILE A 76 -17.53 2.12 9.55
C ILE A 76 -17.96 2.95 8.33
N PRO A 77 -18.80 2.45 7.41
CA PRO A 77 -19.21 3.25 6.27
C PRO A 77 -19.94 4.54 6.62
N GLN A 78 -20.71 4.56 7.70
CA GLN A 78 -21.38 5.78 8.15
C GLN A 78 -20.38 6.80 8.69
N LEU A 79 -19.34 6.33 9.38
CA LEU A 79 -18.25 7.18 9.88
C LEU A 79 -17.42 7.78 8.74
N LEU A 80 -17.15 7.00 7.70
CA LEU A 80 -16.39 7.44 6.52
C LEU A 80 -17.13 8.49 5.66
N LYS A 81 -18.45 8.58 5.79
CA LYS A 81 -19.29 9.58 5.10
C LYS A 81 -19.42 10.91 5.86
N GLN A 82 -18.76 11.03 7.01
CA GLN A 82 -18.79 12.26 7.80
C GLN A 82 -18.02 13.39 7.10
N PRO A 83 -18.33 14.67 7.41
CA PRO A 83 -17.61 15.80 6.84
C PRO A 83 -16.11 15.73 7.13
N VAL A 84 -15.31 16.08 6.11
CA VAL A 84 -13.87 16.26 6.23
C VAL A 84 -13.57 17.46 7.12
N LEU A 85 -12.73 17.26 8.13
CA LEU A 85 -12.25 18.30 9.03
C LEU A 85 -10.89 18.83 8.58
N THR A 86 -9.95 17.93 8.36
CA THR A 86 -8.58 18.27 7.98
C THR A 86 -8.06 17.27 6.96
N VAL A 87 -7.19 17.76 6.08
CA VAL A 87 -6.46 16.95 5.11
C VAL A 87 -5.00 17.34 5.23
N GLN A 88 -4.15 16.36 5.51
CA GLN A 88 -2.70 16.50 5.45
C GLN A 88 -2.21 15.63 4.31
N GLN A 89 -1.67 16.24 3.26
CA GLN A 89 -1.23 15.52 2.07
C GLN A 89 0.27 15.69 1.86
N SER A 90 0.93 14.58 1.55
CA SER A 90 2.26 14.51 0.96
C SER A 90 2.15 13.92 -0.46
N PRO A 91 3.24 13.90 -1.25
CA PRO A 91 3.20 13.31 -2.59
C PRO A 91 2.77 11.83 -2.64
N GLN A 92 3.01 11.08 -1.55
CA GLN A 92 2.79 9.63 -1.48
C GLN A 92 1.74 9.20 -0.46
N THR A 93 1.40 10.06 0.50
CA THR A 93 0.48 9.75 1.59
C THR A 93 -0.50 10.89 1.81
N ALA A 94 -1.73 10.57 2.21
CA ALA A 94 -2.70 11.56 2.66
C ALA A 94 -3.34 11.07 3.95
N VAL A 95 -3.51 11.95 4.91
CA VAL A 95 -4.21 11.68 6.17
C VAL A 95 -5.42 12.60 6.21
N VAL A 96 -6.60 11.99 6.22
CA VAL A 96 -7.88 12.68 6.22
C VAL A 96 -8.56 12.43 7.55
N GLN A 97 -8.90 13.51 8.27
CA GLN A 97 -9.72 13.43 9.47
C GLN A 97 -11.16 13.79 9.14
N LEU A 98 -12.08 12.96 9.61
CA LEU A 98 -13.52 13.06 9.39
C LEU A 98 -14.23 13.15 10.74
N GLY A 99 -15.26 13.99 10.83
CA GLY A 99 -16.16 14.02 11.99
C GLY A 99 -15.60 14.66 13.26
N SER A 100 -16.42 15.50 13.91
CA SER A 100 -16.01 16.29 15.07
C SER A 100 -16.14 15.58 16.42
N ARG A 101 -17.12 14.68 16.58
CA ARG A 101 -17.38 13.98 17.85
C ARG A 101 -16.76 12.58 17.90
N ASN A 102 -16.82 11.87 16.78
CA ASN A 102 -16.25 10.55 16.60
C ASN A 102 -15.21 10.65 15.49
N THR A 103 -14.02 11.15 15.82
CA THR A 103 -13.01 11.43 14.80
C THR A 103 -12.55 10.14 14.14
N THR A 104 -12.68 10.10 12.82
CA THR A 104 -12.20 8.99 11.99
C THR A 104 -11.02 9.49 11.18
N THR A 105 -9.88 8.83 11.34
CA THR A 105 -8.67 9.14 10.56
C THR A 105 -8.51 8.06 9.50
N VAL A 106 -8.45 8.49 8.25
CA VAL A 106 -8.21 7.64 7.09
C VAL A 106 -6.85 8.00 6.52
N THR A 107 -5.97 7.01 6.46
CA THR A 107 -4.67 7.11 5.78
C THR A 107 -4.82 6.53 4.38
N LEU A 108 -4.51 7.35 3.38
CA LEU A 108 -4.40 6.95 2.00
C LEU A 108 -2.93 6.93 1.59
N VAL A 109 -2.61 6.02 0.69
CA VAL A 109 -1.30 5.91 0.04
C VAL A 109 -1.50 6.00 -1.46
N ARG A 110 -0.46 6.46 -2.17
CA ARG A 110 -0.48 6.52 -3.62
C ARG A 110 0.09 5.24 -4.22
N GLU A 111 -0.76 4.41 -4.79
CA GLU A 111 -0.37 3.18 -5.48
C GLU A 111 -0.79 3.28 -6.95
N SER A 112 0.12 2.96 -7.88
CA SER A 112 -0.13 3.05 -9.33
C SER A 112 -0.68 4.41 -9.83
N GLY A 113 -0.39 5.48 -9.10
CA GLY A 113 -0.84 6.84 -9.41
C GLY A 113 -2.17 7.24 -8.77
N GLU A 114 -2.90 6.30 -8.17
CA GLU A 114 -4.21 6.48 -7.54
C GLU A 114 -4.12 6.51 -6.01
N TRP A 115 -5.09 7.15 -5.36
CA TRP A 115 -5.20 7.14 -3.91
C TRP A 115 -6.02 5.94 -3.46
N VAL A 116 -5.40 5.07 -2.66
CA VAL A 116 -6.04 3.88 -2.08
C VAL A 116 -5.97 3.94 -0.56
N ILE A 117 -6.93 3.32 0.10
CA ILE A 117 -7.04 3.32 1.56
C ILE A 117 -6.06 2.32 2.15
N ASP A 118 -5.17 2.79 3.02
CA ASP A 118 -4.20 1.96 3.72
C ASP A 118 -4.63 1.62 5.15
N GLU A 119 -5.08 2.63 5.91
CA GLU A 119 -5.52 2.45 7.28
C GLU A 119 -6.74 3.31 7.62
N ILE A 120 -7.62 2.73 8.44
CA ILE A 120 -8.76 3.45 9.01
C ILE A 120 -8.69 3.26 10.53
N SER A 121 -8.76 4.38 11.25
CA SER A 121 -8.88 4.40 12.70
C SER A 121 -10.05 5.27 13.13
N CYS A 122 -10.88 4.77 14.02
CA CYS A 122 -12.06 5.48 14.53
C CYS A 122 -11.91 5.68 16.03
N THR A 123 -11.96 6.94 16.48
CA THR A 123 -12.01 7.26 17.90
C THR A 123 -13.47 7.35 18.33
N MET A 124 -13.89 6.43 19.19
CA MET A 124 -15.25 6.38 19.72
C MET A 124 -15.41 7.31 20.93
N LYS A 125 -16.67 7.58 21.34
CA LYS A 125 -17.00 8.49 22.45
C LYS A 125 -16.33 8.11 23.78
N ASN A 126 -16.07 6.83 24.00
CA ASN A 126 -15.38 6.31 25.18
C ASN A 126 -13.84 6.44 25.12
N ARG A 127 -13.31 7.17 24.13
CA ARG A 127 -11.88 7.29 23.82
C ARG A 127 -11.20 5.98 23.42
N THR A 128 -11.96 4.93 23.14
CA THR A 128 -11.42 3.73 22.52
C THR A 128 -11.13 4.01 21.05
N VAL A 129 -9.92 3.68 20.63
CA VAL A 129 -9.50 3.76 19.22
C VAL A 129 -9.66 2.38 18.60
N LEU A 130 -10.54 2.30 17.62
CA LEU A 130 -10.71 1.11 16.78
C LEU A 130 -9.83 1.26 15.54
N HIS A 131 -8.78 0.45 15.46
CA HIS A 131 -7.99 0.30 14.23
C HIS A 131 -8.63 -0.79 13.38
N VAL A 132 -9.28 -0.41 12.27
CA VAL A 132 -10.09 -1.31 11.44
C VAL A 132 -9.23 -2.48 10.93
N ARG A 133 -8.09 -2.18 10.30
CA ARG A 133 -7.17 -3.20 9.77
C ARG A 133 -6.70 -4.18 10.85
N LYS A 134 -6.37 -3.67 12.04
CA LYS A 134 -5.93 -4.51 13.17
C LYS A 134 -7.06 -5.38 13.70
N SER A 135 -8.25 -4.80 13.91
CA SER A 135 -9.43 -5.51 14.40
C SER A 135 -9.87 -6.61 13.45
N LEU A 136 -9.87 -6.34 12.14
CA LEU A 136 -10.14 -7.33 11.09
C LEU A 136 -9.14 -8.48 11.13
N ARG A 137 -7.84 -8.17 11.25
CA ARG A 137 -6.80 -9.21 11.35
C ARG A 137 -6.95 -10.07 12.60
N GLU A 138 -7.31 -9.48 13.73
CA GLU A 138 -7.56 -10.20 14.98
C GLU A 138 -8.79 -11.11 14.87
N ASP A 139 -9.88 -10.65 14.24
CA ASP A 139 -11.06 -11.48 13.98
C ASP A 139 -10.73 -12.67 13.06
N ILE A 140 -9.98 -12.43 11.99
CA ILE A 140 -9.49 -13.49 11.10
C ILE A 140 -8.66 -14.52 11.87
N ALA A 141 -7.71 -14.07 12.69
CA ALA A 141 -6.87 -14.95 13.50
C ALA A 141 -7.70 -15.78 14.51
N ALA A 142 -8.69 -15.16 15.15
CA ALA A 142 -9.60 -15.86 16.07
C ALA A 142 -10.43 -16.94 15.36
N ARG A 143 -10.91 -16.68 14.14
CA ARG A 143 -11.64 -17.66 13.33
C ARG A 143 -10.76 -18.85 12.95
N PHE A 144 -9.50 -18.62 12.60
CA PHE A 144 -8.54 -19.69 12.29
C PHE A 144 -8.24 -20.59 13.51
N LEU A 145 -8.16 -20.01 14.71
CA LEU A 145 -7.96 -20.77 15.95
C LEU A 145 -9.20 -21.54 16.38
N GLY A 146 -10.40 -20.97 16.17
CA GLY A 146 -11.69 -21.59 16.54
C GLY A 146 -12.22 -22.63 15.55
N ARG A 147 -11.78 -22.59 14.28
CA ARG A 147 -12.08 -23.57 13.24
C ARG A 147 -10.78 -23.94 12.51
N PRO A 148 -9.96 -24.85 13.05
CA PRO A 148 -8.83 -25.38 12.32
C PRO A 148 -9.36 -26.22 11.15
N THR A 149 -9.55 -25.61 9.98
CA THR A 149 -9.81 -26.36 8.75
C THR A 149 -8.56 -27.17 8.37
N ASP A 150 -8.57 -28.44 8.77
CA ASP A 150 -8.14 -29.67 8.07
C ASP A 150 -6.83 -29.74 7.27
N SER A 151 -5.90 -28.79 7.40
CA SER A 151 -4.61 -28.88 6.69
C SER A 151 -3.41 -28.33 7.44
N VAL A 152 -3.52 -28.12 8.76
CA VAL A 152 -2.31 -28.10 9.58
C VAL A 152 -1.87 -29.55 9.69
N ARG A 153 -1.05 -30.01 8.72
CA ARG A 153 -0.20 -31.19 8.88
C ARG A 153 0.72 -30.91 10.06
N GLN A 154 0.20 -31.21 11.24
CA GLN A 154 0.97 -31.41 12.44
C GLN A 154 1.99 -32.48 12.06
N ALA A 155 3.25 -32.09 11.92
CA ALA A 155 4.36 -33.03 11.90
C ALA A 155 4.36 -33.68 13.29
N ALA A 156 3.52 -34.70 13.44
CA ALA A 156 3.53 -35.57 14.59
C ALA A 156 4.87 -36.31 14.55
N LEU A 157 5.78 -35.83 15.40
CA LEU A 157 6.91 -36.59 15.89
C LEU A 157 6.33 -37.87 16.50
N GLN A 158 6.27 -38.95 15.72
CA GLN A 158 6.08 -40.30 16.25
C GLN A 158 7.35 -40.65 17.01
N GLY A 159 7.43 -40.20 18.26
CA GLY A 159 8.22 -40.89 19.27
C GLY A 159 7.52 -42.22 19.55
N SER A 160 7.89 -43.25 18.79
CA SER A 160 7.56 -44.63 19.15
C SER A 160 8.53 -45.05 20.25
N GLU A 161 8.07 -45.04 21.50
CA GLU A 161 8.64 -45.92 22.52
C GLU A 161 8.30 -47.36 22.12
N ALA A 162 9.27 -48.08 21.58
CA ALA A 162 9.31 -49.54 21.61
C ALA A 162 10.77 -50.00 21.52
N ASP A 163 11.21 -50.60 22.63
CA ASP A 163 12.31 -51.55 22.78
C ASP A 163 13.73 -51.11 22.41
N ALA A 164 14.42 -50.70 23.47
CA ALA A 164 15.85 -50.89 23.60
C ALA A 164 16.14 -52.39 23.73
N GLU A 165 16.50 -53.06 22.63
CA GLU A 165 17.49 -54.13 22.67
C GLU A 165 18.07 -54.45 21.29
N THR A 166 19.40 -54.45 21.24
CA THR A 166 20.24 -55.22 20.32
C THR A 166 20.38 -54.72 18.87
N GLY A 167 21.53 -54.08 18.62
CA GLY A 167 22.38 -54.26 17.45
C GLY A 167 21.72 -54.26 16.06
N GLY A 168 21.77 -53.12 15.37
CA GLY A 168 21.42 -53.02 13.96
C GLY A 168 22.41 -52.13 13.20
N VAL A 169 23.30 -52.75 12.44
CA VAL A 169 24.33 -52.13 11.59
C VAL A 169 23.72 -51.16 10.57
N VAL A 170 24.25 -49.94 10.49
CA VAL A 170 23.81 -48.91 9.52
C VAL A 170 24.43 -49.22 8.16
N HIS A 171 23.64 -49.73 7.21
CA HIS A 171 24.02 -49.76 5.80
C HIS A 171 23.58 -48.45 5.13
N ALA A 172 24.56 -47.62 4.73
CA ALA A 172 24.31 -46.50 3.84
C ALA A 172 24.09 -47.03 2.41
N VAL A 173 22.83 -47.16 1.98
CA VAL A 173 22.49 -47.34 0.57
C VAL A 173 22.20 -45.95 0.00
N GLY A 174 23.17 -45.42 -0.75
CA GLY A 174 22.97 -44.23 -1.56
C GLY A 174 22.01 -44.54 -2.71
N GLN A 175 20.93 -43.77 -2.82
CA GLN A 175 20.03 -43.83 -3.97
C GLN A 175 20.10 -42.50 -4.73
N ALA A 176 20.65 -42.58 -5.94
CA ALA A 176 20.86 -41.49 -6.86
C ALA A 176 19.54 -40.95 -7.44
N PRO A 177 19.47 -39.64 -7.79
CA PRO A 177 18.32 -39.07 -8.47
C PRO A 177 18.23 -39.50 -9.95
N ALA A 178 16.99 -39.61 -10.44
CA ALA A 178 16.59 -40.06 -11.77
C ALA A 178 17.17 -39.23 -12.96
N PRO A 179 17.33 -39.83 -14.15
CA PRO A 179 18.01 -39.22 -15.30
C PRO A 179 17.15 -38.18 -16.03
N ARG A 180 17.75 -37.04 -16.38
CA ARG A 180 17.16 -36.01 -17.27
C ARG A 180 17.44 -36.34 -18.74
N PRO A 181 16.50 -36.13 -19.67
CA PRO A 181 16.73 -36.36 -21.09
C PRO A 181 17.65 -35.28 -21.70
N ARG A 182 18.57 -35.75 -22.56
CA ARG A 182 19.58 -34.97 -23.29
C ARG A 182 18.96 -34.18 -24.43
N GLY A 183 19.11 -32.85 -24.40
CA GLY A 183 18.95 -31.97 -25.56
C GLY A 183 20.32 -31.46 -25.99
N ASN A 184 20.65 -31.61 -27.28
CA ASN A 184 21.98 -31.46 -27.84
C ASN A 184 22.51 -30.02 -27.79
N LEU A 185 23.71 -29.86 -27.22
CA LEU A 185 24.58 -28.71 -27.45
C LEU A 185 25.09 -28.73 -28.89
N SER A 186 25.07 -27.57 -29.54
CA SER A 186 25.98 -27.24 -30.62
C SER A 186 26.48 -25.82 -30.38
N LEU A 187 27.73 -25.72 -29.92
CA LEU A 187 28.51 -24.49 -29.92
C LEU A 187 29.10 -24.30 -31.32
N PRO A 188 29.33 -23.06 -31.74
CA PRO A 188 30.66 -22.75 -32.26
C PRO A 188 31.39 -21.71 -31.42
N SER A 189 32.66 -22.03 -31.19
CA SER A 189 33.70 -21.23 -30.56
C SER A 189 34.35 -20.27 -31.58
N GLY A 190 34.95 -19.21 -31.03
CA GLY A 190 35.84 -18.27 -31.73
C GLY A 190 35.16 -16.95 -32.07
N SER A 191 35.77 -15.79 -31.98
CA SER A 191 37.11 -15.33 -31.61
C SER A 191 37.11 -13.82 -31.92
N SER A 192 37.96 -13.05 -31.22
CA SER A 192 38.59 -11.83 -31.73
C SER A 192 37.88 -10.46 -31.62
N ALA A 193 38.69 -9.54 -31.07
CA ALA A 193 38.81 -8.11 -31.38
C ALA A 193 37.95 -7.08 -30.62
N SER A 194 38.60 -6.43 -29.65
CA SER A 194 38.51 -4.97 -29.51
C SER A 194 38.96 -4.27 -30.80
N PRO A 195 38.51 -3.02 -31.04
CA PRO A 195 39.49 -1.96 -30.89
C PRO A 195 38.97 -0.65 -30.27
N ARG A 196 39.99 0.12 -29.86
CA ARG A 196 40.06 1.49 -29.34
C ARG A 196 39.73 2.57 -30.37
N THR A 197 39.33 3.73 -29.81
CA THR A 197 39.67 5.13 -30.20
C THR A 197 39.15 5.74 -31.51
N LYS A 198 38.45 6.88 -31.39
CA LYS A 198 38.87 8.28 -31.74
C LYS A 198 37.63 9.20 -31.67
N ALA A 199 37.57 10.21 -30.81
CA ALA A 199 38.22 11.53 -30.86
C ALA A 199 37.48 12.55 -31.74
N GLY A 200 36.63 13.37 -31.08
CA GLY A 200 36.32 14.81 -31.27
C GLY A 200 35.95 15.35 -32.67
N PRO A 201 35.79 16.69 -32.85
CA PRO A 201 35.71 17.79 -31.86
C PRO A 201 34.44 18.69 -32.08
N ALA A 202 33.86 19.31 -31.06
CA ALA A 202 34.11 20.67 -30.52
C ALA A 202 33.12 21.75 -31.00
N ASP A 203 32.98 22.76 -30.13
CA ASP A 203 32.68 24.17 -30.40
C ASP A 203 31.18 24.58 -30.46
N ARG A 204 30.64 25.53 -29.66
CA ARG A 204 31.21 26.57 -28.76
C ARG A 204 30.15 27.15 -27.80
N THR A 205 30.63 27.64 -26.64
CA THR A 205 30.32 28.94 -25.94
C THR A 205 28.87 29.30 -25.58
N ALA A 206 28.52 29.97 -24.47
CA ALA A 206 29.21 30.72 -23.41
C ALA A 206 28.22 30.77 -22.21
N LEU A 207 28.64 30.61 -20.95
CA LEU A 207 28.95 31.72 -20.02
C LEU A 207 27.93 32.88 -20.09
N ASP A 208 27.02 32.94 -19.13
CA ASP A 208 26.67 34.23 -18.53
C ASP A 208 26.49 34.10 -17.01
N LEU A 209 27.21 34.98 -16.32
CA LEU A 209 27.18 35.26 -14.89
C LEU A 209 26.30 36.49 -14.72
N THR A 210 25.19 36.36 -14.00
CA THR A 210 24.54 37.52 -13.40
C THR A 210 24.43 37.32 -11.90
N GLU A 211 25.25 38.09 -11.19
CA GLU A 211 25.16 38.36 -9.75
C GLU A 211 23.80 38.98 -9.41
N GLU A 212 23.18 38.47 -8.35
CA GLU A 212 21.99 39.06 -7.73
C GLU A 212 22.43 40.13 -6.70
N PRO A 213 21.96 41.40 -6.79
CA PRO A 213 22.34 42.45 -5.85
C PRO A 213 21.56 42.37 -4.54
N ALA A 214 22.27 42.61 -3.43
CA ALA A 214 21.75 42.59 -2.06
C ALA A 214 20.71 43.71 -1.78
N PRO A 215 19.76 43.49 -0.85
CA PRO A 215 18.70 44.46 -0.53
C PRO A 215 19.20 45.64 0.34
N PRO A 216 18.57 46.83 0.25
CA PRO A 216 18.97 48.01 1.00
C PRO A 216 18.58 47.95 2.49
N LYS A 217 19.41 48.56 3.35
CA LYS A 217 19.16 48.74 4.78
C LYS A 217 18.12 49.85 5.04
N PRO A 218 17.29 49.71 6.09
CA PRO A 218 16.33 50.74 6.47
C PRO A 218 17.00 51.92 7.17
N THR A 219 16.57 53.14 6.83
CA THR A 219 16.68 54.36 7.64
C THR A 219 15.61 54.42 8.71
#